data_AF-A0AAN6UXC6-F1
#
_entry.id   AF-A0AAN6UXC6-F1
#
_cell.length_a   1.000
_cell.length_b   1.000
_cell.length_c   1.000
_cell.angle_alpha   90.00
_cell.angle_beta   90.00
_cell.angle_gamma   90.00
#
_symmetry.space_group_name_H-M   'P 1'
#
loop_
_entity.id
_entity.type
_entity.pdbx_description
1 polymer ?
#
loop_
_entity_poly.entity_id
_entity_poly.type
_entity_poly.pdbx_seq_one_letter_code
_entity_poly.pdbx_strand_id
1 'polypeptide(L)'
;PHLPYHEEWTVANISRDEATGDLKTPLSNRTLAGVKCQWHPTKVDCLELERIKQLTAMAFEAFPPSNPLVTHPPPATVIAKIVRFEWELPRIEQETRAYQMLEGTGLAPRFLGHIHENGRIMGFLLEKAEGRPASFPDLSACETALGKLHELGLVHGDMNRYNFLVTDAGAKLIDFECLRENASPGLMSKELENLRAELVDESGRGGGFIFHGDSD
;
A
#
# COMPACT_ATOMS: atom_id res chain seq x y z
N PRO A 1 27.03 4.42 -14.17
CA PRO A 1 28.06 5.27 -13.54
C PRO A 1 28.50 4.62 -12.23
N HIS A 2 29.80 4.63 -11.92
CA HIS A 2 30.24 4.28 -10.57
C HIS A 2 29.90 5.46 -9.65
N LEU A 3 28.99 5.26 -8.72
CA LEU A 3 28.70 6.22 -7.65
C LEU A 3 29.65 5.95 -6.47
N PRO A 4 30.12 6.98 -5.74
CA PRO A 4 31.06 6.78 -4.66
C PRO A 4 30.40 6.07 -3.47
N TYR A 5 31.02 5.01 -2.97
CA TYR A 5 30.53 4.26 -1.80
C TYR A 5 31.06 4.81 -0.46
N HIS A 6 32.09 5.66 -0.51
CA HIS A 6 32.79 6.19 0.67
C HIS A 6 32.46 7.66 0.96
N GLU A 7 31.55 8.25 0.18
CA GLU A 7 31.07 9.62 0.38
C GLU A 7 29.66 9.57 0.96
N GLU A 8 29.35 10.45 1.90
CA GLU A 8 27.98 10.63 2.36
C GLU A 8 27.19 11.40 1.30
N TRP A 9 26.18 10.77 0.71
CA TRP A 9 25.22 11.39 -0.20
C TRP A 9 23.86 10.71 -0.06
N THR A 10 22.80 11.46 -0.36
CA THR A 10 21.41 10.96 -0.32
C THR A 10 20.73 10.98 -1.69
N VAL A 11 21.23 11.82 -2.61
CA VAL A 11 20.67 12.00 -3.95
C VAL A 11 21.80 12.06 -4.96
N ALA A 12 21.67 11.26 -6.02
CA ALA A 12 22.46 11.38 -7.23
C ALA A 12 21.53 11.77 -8.39
N ASN A 13 21.83 12.88 -9.07
CA ASN A 13 21.14 13.23 -10.31
C ASN A 13 22.03 12.82 -11.49
N ILE A 14 21.54 11.91 -12.32
CA ILE A 14 22.29 11.35 -13.46
C ILE A 14 21.72 11.96 -14.73
N SER A 15 22.52 12.77 -15.42
CA SER A 15 22.14 13.45 -16.65
C SER A 15 23.26 13.40 -17.69
N ARG A 16 22.94 13.73 -18.94
CA ARG A 16 23.94 13.99 -19.98
C ARG A 16 23.98 15.47 -20.28
N ASP A 17 25.17 16.01 -20.48
CA ASP A 17 25.34 17.35 -21.02
C ASP A 17 24.71 17.43 -22.42
N GLU A 18 23.91 18.45 -22.68
CA GLU A 18 23.22 18.60 -23.97
C GLU A 18 24.18 18.94 -25.12
N ALA A 19 25.30 19.60 -24.84
CA ALA A 19 26.26 20.03 -25.86
C ALA A 19 27.33 18.96 -26.11
N THR A 20 27.86 18.34 -25.06
CA THR A 20 28.97 17.37 -25.17
C THR A 20 28.53 15.92 -25.13
N GLY A 21 27.34 15.63 -24.59
CA GLY A 21 26.86 14.26 -24.35
C GLY A 21 27.50 13.58 -23.14
N ASP A 22 28.40 14.26 -22.44
CA ASP A 22 29.13 13.73 -21.29
C ASP A 22 28.20 13.42 -20.12
N LEU A 23 28.51 12.34 -19.41
CA LEU A 23 27.74 11.94 -18.24
C LEU A 23 28.05 12.85 -17.05
N LYS A 24 27.02 13.44 -16.45
CA LYS A 24 27.09 14.22 -15.21
C LYS A 24 26.37 13.48 -14.10
N THR A 25 27.01 13.43 -12.92
CA THR A 25 26.46 12.78 -11.73
C THR A 25 26.59 13.67 -10.49
N PRO A 26 26.01 14.89 -10.47
CA PRO A 26 25.99 15.71 -9.25
C PRO A 26 25.36 14.96 -8.09
N LEU A 27 26.07 14.97 -6.96
CA LEU A 27 25.65 14.39 -5.69
C LEU A 27 25.20 15.51 -4.75
N SER A 28 24.20 15.22 -3.92
CA SER A 28 23.81 16.13 -2.85
C SER A 28 23.35 15.38 -1.60
N ASN A 29 23.51 16.08 -0.48
CA ASN A 29 22.96 15.70 0.81
C ASN A 29 21.72 16.54 1.10
N ARG A 30 20.56 15.89 1.09
CA ARG A 30 19.31 16.45 1.56
C ARG A 30 18.60 15.44 2.44
N THR A 31 17.89 15.93 3.44
CA THR A 31 16.97 15.10 4.20
C THR A 31 15.84 14.66 3.28
N LEU A 32 15.75 13.36 3.02
CA LEU A 32 14.66 12.79 2.25
C LEU A 32 13.39 12.77 3.11
N ALA A 33 12.26 13.11 2.50
CA ALA A 33 10.98 13.05 3.19
C ALA A 33 10.59 11.59 3.50
N GLY A 34 9.84 11.42 4.58
CA GLY A 34 9.28 10.14 5.01
C GLY A 34 7.87 10.33 5.54
N VAL A 35 7.18 9.22 5.79
CA VAL A 35 5.82 9.20 6.32
C VAL A 35 5.81 9.81 7.74
N LYS A 36 4.89 10.73 7.99
CA LYS A 36 4.76 11.44 9.27
C LYS A 36 3.81 10.74 10.23
N CYS A 37 2.78 10.09 9.71
CA CYS A 37 1.78 9.32 10.47
C CYS A 37 2.39 8.05 11.10
N GLN A 38 3.15 8.21 12.18
CA GLN A 38 3.82 7.13 12.90
C GLN A 38 3.05 6.74 14.15
N TRP A 39 2.01 5.94 13.98
CA TRP A 39 1.10 5.58 15.07
C TRP A 39 1.34 4.20 15.68
N HIS A 40 2.01 3.30 14.95
CA HIS A 40 2.25 1.92 15.40
C HIS A 40 3.65 1.80 16.01
N PRO A 41 3.83 1.09 17.14
CA PRO A 41 5.12 1.03 17.84
C PRO A 41 6.18 0.22 17.09
N THR A 42 5.77 -0.81 16.34
CA THR A 42 6.70 -1.67 15.59
C THR A 42 7.27 -0.93 14.38
N LYS A 43 8.59 -1.01 14.24
CA LYS A 43 9.38 -0.48 13.14
C LYS A 43 10.29 -1.59 12.60
N VAL A 44 10.30 -1.78 11.29
CA VAL A 44 11.05 -2.84 10.61
C VAL A 44 11.98 -2.21 9.59
N ASP A 45 13.25 -2.63 9.59
CA ASP A 45 14.22 -2.17 8.60
C ASP A 45 13.87 -2.75 7.23
N CYS A 46 13.86 -1.91 6.19
CA CYS A 46 13.55 -2.35 4.83
C CYS A 46 14.53 -3.41 4.31
N LEU A 47 15.76 -3.46 4.82
CA LEU A 47 16.76 -4.45 4.45
C LEU A 47 16.50 -5.84 5.07
N GLU A 48 15.64 -5.93 6.09
CA GLU A 48 15.21 -7.21 6.67
C GLU A 48 14.08 -7.88 5.85
N LEU A 49 13.48 -7.16 4.90
CA LEU A 49 12.35 -7.64 4.12
C LEU A 49 12.81 -8.38 2.87
N GLU A 50 12.79 -9.71 2.94
CA GLU A 50 13.03 -10.56 1.78
C GLU A 50 11.75 -10.66 0.90
N ARG A 51 11.85 -10.12 -0.32
CA ARG A 51 10.73 -10.08 -1.28
C ARG A 51 10.47 -11.47 -1.88
N ILE A 52 9.21 -11.89 -1.82
CA ILE A 52 8.70 -13.09 -2.49
C ILE A 52 8.17 -12.74 -3.88
N LYS A 53 7.30 -11.72 -3.97
CA LYS A 53 6.62 -11.35 -5.22
C LYS A 53 6.29 -9.86 -5.26
N GLN A 54 6.52 -9.21 -6.40
CA GLN A 54 6.03 -7.84 -6.63
C GLN A 54 4.53 -7.86 -6.95
N LEU A 55 3.74 -6.96 -6.36
CA LEU A 55 2.29 -6.88 -6.56
C LEU A 55 1.88 -5.64 -7.35
N THR A 56 2.37 -4.48 -6.91
CA THR A 56 2.21 -3.19 -7.58
C THR A 56 3.53 -2.45 -7.60
N ALA A 57 3.54 -1.22 -8.08
CA ALA A 57 4.75 -0.40 -8.08
C ALA A 57 5.30 -0.16 -6.66
N MET A 58 4.42 -0.05 -5.66
CA MET A 58 4.77 0.22 -4.25
C MET A 58 4.58 -1.00 -3.34
N ALA A 59 3.80 -2.00 -3.75
CA ALA A 59 3.45 -3.15 -2.92
C ALA A 59 4.18 -4.44 -3.36
N PHE A 60 4.67 -5.21 -2.39
CA PHE A 60 5.22 -6.54 -2.60
C PHE A 60 4.90 -7.48 -1.43
N GLU A 61 4.83 -8.77 -1.72
CA GLU A 61 4.76 -9.83 -0.72
C GLU A 61 6.17 -10.16 -0.23
N ALA A 62 6.33 -10.38 1.07
CA ALA A 62 7.60 -10.64 1.72
C ALA A 62 7.49 -11.71 2.82
N PHE A 63 8.61 -12.31 3.16
CA PHE A 63 8.70 -13.09 4.39
C PHE A 63 8.57 -12.16 5.61
N PRO A 64 7.97 -12.61 6.72
CA PRO A 64 7.93 -11.84 7.95
C PRO A 64 9.36 -11.54 8.45
N PRO A 65 9.58 -10.37 9.08
CA PRO A 65 10.88 -10.05 9.67
C PRO A 65 11.23 -11.05 10.79
N SER A 66 12.53 -11.21 11.06
CA SER A 66 13.04 -12.17 12.05
C SER A 66 12.59 -11.87 13.48
N ASN A 67 12.28 -10.60 13.78
CA ASN A 67 11.74 -10.18 15.07
C ASN A 67 10.22 -10.45 15.09
N PRO A 68 9.67 -11.17 16.09
CA PRO A 68 8.25 -11.49 16.12
C PRO A 68 7.40 -10.23 16.01
N LEU A 69 6.65 -10.15 14.92
CA LEU A 69 5.48 -9.31 14.84
C LEU A 69 4.52 -9.72 15.96
N VAL A 70 3.74 -8.78 16.51
CA VAL A 70 2.81 -9.00 17.65
C VAL A 70 1.62 -9.92 17.28
N THR A 71 1.71 -10.63 16.15
CA THR A 71 0.80 -11.67 15.69
C THR A 71 1.28 -13.04 16.17
N HIS A 72 0.47 -13.71 17.00
CA HIS A 72 0.64 -15.12 17.33
C HIS A 72 -0.57 -15.93 16.85
N PRO A 73 -0.38 -16.95 16.00
CA PRO A 73 0.87 -17.33 15.31
C PRO A 73 1.32 -16.26 14.29
N PRO A 74 2.62 -16.18 13.96
CA PRO A 74 3.10 -15.28 12.92
C PRO A 74 2.49 -15.67 11.56
N PRO A 75 2.13 -14.69 10.71
CA PRO A 75 1.63 -14.98 9.37
C PRO A 75 2.74 -15.65 8.55
N ALA A 76 2.36 -16.49 7.58
CA ALA A 76 3.34 -17.14 6.69
C ALA A 76 4.10 -16.11 5.84
N THR A 77 3.41 -15.04 5.43
CA THR A 77 3.93 -13.96 4.58
C THR A 77 3.22 -12.65 4.93
N VAL A 78 3.85 -11.52 4.62
CA VAL A 78 3.32 -10.17 4.85
C VAL A 78 3.26 -9.36 3.57
N ILE A 79 2.47 -8.30 3.55
CA ILE A 79 2.45 -7.32 2.46
C ILE A 79 3.19 -6.07 2.89
N ALA A 80 4.24 -5.72 2.15
CA ALA A 80 4.98 -4.48 2.33
C ALA A 80 4.56 -3.46 1.28
N LYS A 81 4.20 -2.25 1.71
CA LYS A 81 4.01 -1.08 0.85
C LYS A 81 5.08 -0.04 1.17
N ILE A 82 5.89 0.36 0.20
CA ILE A 82 6.96 1.35 0.36
C ILE A 82 6.94 2.40 -0.75
N VAL A 83 7.30 3.63 -0.41
CA VAL A 83 7.60 4.67 -1.40
C VAL A 83 8.95 4.40 -2.05
N ARG A 84 9.01 4.62 -3.37
CA ARG A 84 10.25 4.62 -4.17
C ARG A 84 10.65 6.04 -4.52
N PHE A 85 9.65 6.92 -4.64
CA PHE A 85 9.81 8.31 -5.01
C PHE A 85 9.04 9.24 -4.07
N GLU A 86 9.51 10.47 -3.91
CA GLU A 86 8.88 11.43 -2.98
C GLU A 86 7.44 11.79 -3.35
N TRP A 87 7.07 11.74 -4.63
CA TRP A 87 5.68 12.01 -5.07
C TRP A 87 4.69 10.90 -4.70
N GLU A 88 5.18 9.73 -4.26
CA GLU A 88 4.35 8.63 -3.75
C GLU A 88 4.01 8.83 -2.26
N LEU A 89 4.78 9.64 -1.52
CA LEU A 89 4.58 9.87 -0.08
C LEU A 89 3.16 10.29 0.31
N PRO A 90 2.49 11.23 -0.39
CA PRO A 90 1.14 11.61 0.03
C PRO A 90 0.13 10.45 -0.01
N ARG A 91 0.30 9.50 -0.94
CA ARG A 91 -0.58 8.33 -1.07
C ARG A 91 -0.36 7.35 0.08
N ILE A 92 0.91 7.03 0.37
CA ILE A 92 1.27 6.17 1.50
C ILE A 92 0.92 6.82 2.83
N GLU A 93 1.06 8.14 2.98
CA GLU A 93 0.63 8.89 4.17
C GLU A 93 -0.88 8.74 4.40
N GLN A 94 -1.68 8.95 3.34
CA GLN A 94 -3.13 8.82 3.40
C GLN A 94 -3.56 7.40 3.75
N GLU A 95 -2.97 6.40 3.10
CA GLU A 95 -3.28 5.00 3.38
C GLU A 95 -2.84 4.58 4.80
N THR A 96 -1.67 5.04 5.27
CA THR A 96 -1.21 4.79 6.64
C THR A 96 -2.20 5.34 7.67
N ARG A 97 -2.74 6.54 7.41
CA ARG A 97 -3.76 7.17 8.25
C ARG A 97 -5.09 6.42 8.20
N ALA A 98 -5.48 5.92 7.02
CA ALA A 98 -6.68 5.11 6.89
C ALA A 98 -6.61 3.83 7.74
N TYR A 99 -5.47 3.11 7.70
CA TYR A 99 -5.27 1.94 8.56
C TYR A 99 -5.31 2.28 10.05
N GLN A 100 -4.85 3.47 10.45
CA GLN A 100 -5.00 3.93 11.84
C GLN A 100 -6.48 4.08 12.22
N MET A 101 -7.30 4.69 11.37
CA MET A 101 -8.73 4.88 11.64
C MET A 101 -9.52 3.56 11.65
N LEU A 102 -9.06 2.59 10.87
CA LEU A 102 -9.70 1.29 10.72
C LEU A 102 -9.17 0.24 11.70
N GLU A 103 -8.21 0.60 12.56
CA GLU A 103 -7.66 -0.31 13.57
C GLU A 103 -8.78 -0.86 14.47
N GLY A 104 -8.84 -2.19 14.59
CA GLY A 104 -9.84 -2.87 15.43
C GLY A 104 -11.24 -2.99 14.83
N THR A 105 -11.53 -2.37 13.68
CA THR A 105 -12.86 -2.45 13.03
C THR A 105 -13.13 -3.79 12.34
N GLY A 106 -12.06 -4.51 11.97
CA GLY A 106 -12.13 -5.72 11.15
C GLY A 106 -12.39 -5.46 9.66
N LEU A 107 -12.50 -4.21 9.22
CA LEU A 107 -12.78 -3.84 7.82
C LEU A 107 -11.57 -3.92 6.91
N ALA A 108 -10.35 -3.90 7.45
CA ALA A 108 -9.11 -3.90 6.69
C ALA A 108 -8.16 -5.00 7.18
N PRO A 109 -7.15 -5.39 6.38
CA PRO A 109 -6.02 -6.14 6.89
C PRO A 109 -5.37 -5.43 8.07
N ARG A 110 -4.92 -6.20 9.06
CA ARG A 110 -4.17 -5.67 10.19
C ARG A 110 -2.90 -4.97 9.73
N PHE A 111 -2.67 -3.77 10.26
CA PHE A 111 -1.39 -3.10 10.21
C PHE A 111 -0.41 -3.76 11.19
N LEU A 112 0.82 -4.03 10.75
CA LEU A 112 1.80 -4.78 11.51
C LEU A 112 3.00 -3.93 11.96
N GLY A 113 3.27 -2.83 11.27
CA GLY A 113 4.37 -1.94 11.62
C GLY A 113 4.75 -0.99 10.50
N HIS A 114 5.57 0.00 10.85
CA HIS A 114 6.18 0.94 9.91
C HIS A 114 7.44 0.32 9.31
N ILE A 115 7.69 0.56 8.03
CA ILE A 115 8.93 0.19 7.35
C ILE A 115 9.84 1.41 7.34
N HIS A 116 11.10 1.26 7.73
CA HIS A 116 12.07 2.34 7.71
C HIS A 116 13.34 1.99 6.94
N GLU A 117 13.99 3.03 6.42
CA GLU A 117 15.36 3.00 5.92
C GLU A 117 16.17 3.96 6.79
N ASN A 118 17.09 3.45 7.62
CA ASN A 118 17.90 4.26 8.54
C ASN A 118 17.07 5.29 9.35
N GLY A 119 15.95 4.83 9.94
CA GLY A 119 15.03 5.67 10.74
C GLY A 119 14.03 6.51 9.95
N ARG A 120 14.22 6.70 8.64
CA ARG A 120 13.24 7.37 7.76
C ARG A 120 12.10 6.41 7.44
N ILE A 121 10.86 6.75 7.78
CA ILE A 121 9.71 5.89 7.47
C ILE A 121 9.37 5.98 5.98
N MET A 122 9.37 4.82 5.33
CA MET A 122 9.16 4.64 3.90
C MET A 122 7.78 4.09 3.56
N GLY A 123 7.09 3.50 4.53
CA GLY A 123 5.80 2.89 4.34
C GLY A 123 5.49 1.93 5.48
N PHE A 124 4.81 0.82 5.19
CA PHE A 124 4.24 -0.03 6.23
C PHE A 124 4.07 -1.49 5.81
N LEU A 125 3.90 -2.34 6.82
CA LEU A 125 3.59 -3.76 6.71
C LEU A 125 2.14 -4.03 7.09
N LEU A 126 1.50 -4.90 6.32
CA LEU A 126 0.17 -5.44 6.59
C LEU A 126 0.22 -6.96 6.70
N GLU A 127 -0.75 -7.53 7.41
CA GLU A 127 -1.03 -8.95 7.28
C GLU A 127 -1.39 -9.26 5.83
N LYS A 128 -0.93 -10.42 5.34
CA LYS A 128 -1.53 -10.99 4.15
C LYS A 128 -2.83 -11.66 4.57
N ALA A 129 -3.95 -11.02 4.24
CA ALA A 129 -5.25 -11.64 4.45
C ALA A 129 -5.46 -12.75 3.40
N GLU A 130 -5.88 -13.92 3.85
CA GLU A 130 -6.22 -15.04 2.97
C GLU A 130 -7.63 -14.85 2.43
N GLY A 131 -7.72 -14.59 1.13
CA GLY A 131 -8.97 -14.34 0.44
C GLY A 131 -8.78 -14.17 -1.06
N ARG A 132 -9.88 -13.87 -1.75
CA ARG A 132 -9.88 -13.61 -3.19
C ARG A 132 -10.47 -12.23 -3.51
N PRO A 133 -10.10 -11.61 -4.64
CA PRO A 133 -10.82 -10.45 -5.14
C PRO A 133 -12.33 -10.70 -5.19
N ALA A 134 -13.11 -9.66 -4.92
CA ALA A 134 -14.55 -9.75 -5.01
C ALA A 134 -15.03 -10.00 -6.44
N SER A 135 -16.20 -10.58 -6.52
CA SER A 135 -16.95 -10.83 -7.75
C SER A 135 -18.40 -10.44 -7.54
N PHE A 136 -19.20 -10.44 -8.60
CA PHE A 136 -20.61 -10.05 -8.52
C PHE A 136 -21.42 -10.80 -7.42
N PRO A 137 -21.27 -12.12 -7.20
CA PRO A 137 -21.92 -12.82 -6.10
C PRO A 137 -21.61 -12.27 -4.70
N ASP A 138 -20.50 -11.55 -4.53
CA ASP A 138 -20.07 -10.99 -3.24
C ASP A 138 -20.64 -9.59 -2.97
N LEU A 139 -21.53 -9.09 -3.85
CA LEU A 139 -22.08 -7.72 -3.77
C LEU A 139 -22.61 -7.40 -2.38
N SER A 140 -23.39 -8.29 -1.76
CA SER A 140 -23.96 -8.05 -0.43
C SER A 140 -22.88 -7.93 0.66
N ALA A 141 -21.81 -8.73 0.58
CA ALA A 141 -20.69 -8.63 1.51
C ALA A 141 -19.91 -7.32 1.31
N CYS A 142 -19.73 -6.90 0.06
CA CYS A 142 -19.07 -5.65 -0.30
C CYS A 142 -19.89 -4.43 0.15
N GLU A 143 -21.21 -4.43 -0.07
CA GLU A 143 -22.14 -3.40 0.41
C GLU A 143 -22.11 -3.29 1.93
N THR A 144 -22.05 -4.43 2.63
CA THR A 144 -21.96 -4.45 4.11
C THR A 144 -20.65 -3.83 4.60
N ALA A 145 -19.51 -4.20 4.02
CA ALA A 145 -18.21 -3.64 4.39
C ALA A 145 -18.14 -2.14 4.09
N LEU A 146 -18.65 -1.72 2.92
CA LEU A 146 -18.68 -0.33 2.51
C LEU A 146 -19.63 0.52 3.36
N GLY A 147 -20.81 -0.01 3.72
CA GLY A 147 -21.73 0.64 4.64
C GLY A 147 -21.11 0.89 6.00
N LYS A 148 -20.38 -0.09 6.56
CA LYS A 148 -19.62 0.09 7.81
C LYS A 148 -18.52 1.14 7.68
N LEU A 149 -17.86 1.24 6.52
CA LEU A 149 -16.90 2.30 6.25
C LEU A 149 -17.60 3.68 6.27
N HIS A 150 -18.77 3.79 5.63
CA HIS A 150 -19.56 5.02 5.57
C HIS A 150 -20.07 5.46 6.95
N GLU A 151 -20.46 4.51 7.82
CA GLU A 151 -20.83 4.77 9.22
C GLU A 151 -19.71 5.46 10.02
N LEU A 152 -18.44 5.25 9.65
CA LEU A 152 -17.28 5.92 10.23
C LEU A 152 -17.03 7.32 9.65
N GLY A 153 -17.88 7.81 8.74
CA GLY A 153 -17.68 9.10 8.07
C GLY A 153 -16.68 9.04 6.91
N LEU A 154 -16.35 7.85 6.42
CA LEU A 154 -15.30 7.61 5.43
C LEU A 154 -15.87 7.22 4.08
N VAL A 155 -15.17 7.58 3.00
CA VAL A 155 -15.41 7.12 1.61
C VAL A 155 -14.10 6.57 1.07
N HIS A 156 -14.13 5.41 0.42
CA HIS A 156 -12.90 4.75 -0.07
C HIS A 156 -12.26 5.52 -1.24
N GLY A 157 -13.07 6.03 -2.16
CA GLY A 157 -12.67 6.94 -3.24
C GLY A 157 -12.05 6.28 -4.47
N ASP A 158 -11.76 4.98 -4.44
CA ASP A 158 -11.22 4.21 -5.58
C ASP A 158 -11.74 2.77 -5.57
N MET A 159 -13.06 2.63 -5.65
CA MET A 159 -13.68 1.31 -5.59
C MET A 159 -13.50 0.58 -6.92
N ASN A 160 -13.00 -0.64 -6.82
CA ASN A 160 -12.95 -1.65 -7.88
C ASN A 160 -12.92 -3.04 -7.22
N ARG A 161 -13.21 -4.09 -7.96
CA ARG A 161 -13.29 -5.47 -7.41
C ARG A 161 -12.01 -5.99 -6.74
N TYR A 162 -10.84 -5.47 -7.09
CA TYR A 162 -9.56 -5.90 -6.53
C TYR A 162 -9.27 -5.24 -5.18
N ASN A 163 -9.93 -4.12 -4.88
CA ASN A 163 -9.85 -3.44 -3.58
C ASN A 163 -10.78 -4.04 -2.52
N PHE A 164 -11.54 -5.08 -2.88
CA PHE A 164 -12.27 -5.94 -1.95
C PHE A 164 -11.63 -7.32 -1.92
N LEU A 165 -11.22 -7.75 -0.73
CA LEU A 165 -10.75 -9.10 -0.48
C LEU A 165 -11.80 -9.87 0.31
N VAL A 166 -12.44 -10.85 -0.33
CA VAL A 166 -13.44 -11.72 0.29
C VAL A 166 -12.72 -12.84 1.04
N THR A 167 -12.87 -12.86 2.35
CA THR A 167 -12.28 -13.82 3.29
C THR A 167 -13.39 -14.61 4.00
N ASP A 168 -13.02 -15.64 4.75
CA ASP A 168 -13.97 -16.39 5.60
C ASP A 168 -14.63 -15.52 6.69
N ALA A 169 -13.98 -14.40 7.06
CA ALA A 169 -14.49 -13.44 8.03
C ALA A 169 -15.35 -12.33 7.38
N GLY A 170 -15.54 -12.36 6.05
CA GLY A 170 -16.23 -11.34 5.27
C GLY A 170 -15.30 -10.55 4.35
N ALA A 171 -15.84 -9.49 3.75
CA ALA A 171 -15.08 -8.63 2.84
C ALA A 171 -14.19 -7.65 3.63
N LYS A 172 -12.90 -7.63 3.30
CA LYS A 172 -11.92 -6.64 3.73
C LYS A 172 -11.65 -5.65 2.61
N LEU A 173 -11.51 -4.38 2.97
CA LEU A 173 -11.13 -3.29 2.08
C LEU A 173 -9.62 -3.10 2.11
N ILE A 174 -9.03 -2.79 0.96
CA ILE A 174 -7.60 -2.49 0.80
C ILE A 174 -7.41 -1.30 -0.15
N ASP A 175 -6.21 -0.71 -0.14
CA ASP A 175 -5.82 0.35 -1.07
C ASP A 175 -6.51 1.70 -0.83
N PHE A 176 -6.31 2.24 0.38
CA PHE A 176 -6.98 3.46 0.85
C PHE A 176 -6.28 4.77 0.43
N GLU A 177 -5.49 4.77 -0.64
CA GLU A 177 -4.74 5.95 -1.10
C GLU A 177 -5.66 7.13 -1.47
N CYS A 178 -6.89 6.83 -1.87
CA CYS A 178 -7.92 7.79 -2.25
C CYS A 178 -8.97 8.04 -1.15
N LEU A 179 -8.78 7.48 0.06
CA LEU A 179 -9.77 7.55 1.12
C LEU A 179 -10.00 8.99 1.56
N ARG A 180 -11.28 9.35 1.71
CA ARG A 180 -11.72 10.68 2.13
C ARG A 180 -12.46 10.61 3.45
N GLU A 181 -12.06 11.47 4.36
CA GLU A 181 -12.71 11.66 5.65
C GLU A 181 -13.80 12.72 5.60
N ASN A 182 -14.69 12.69 6.59
CA ASN A 182 -15.80 13.64 6.72
C ASN A 182 -16.61 13.75 5.41
N ALA A 183 -16.80 12.61 4.75
CA ALA A 183 -17.49 12.57 3.47
C ALA A 183 -18.97 12.91 3.67
N SER A 184 -19.54 13.63 2.70
CA SER A 184 -20.97 13.94 2.75
C SER A 184 -21.80 12.69 2.48
N PRO A 185 -23.05 12.62 3.00
CA PRO A 185 -23.96 11.52 2.69
C PRO A 185 -24.12 11.29 1.17
N GLY A 186 -24.09 12.36 0.37
CA GLY A 186 -24.17 12.25 -1.08
C GLY A 186 -22.96 11.55 -1.74
N LEU A 187 -21.76 11.71 -1.18
CA LEU A 187 -20.58 10.98 -1.67
C LEU A 187 -20.65 9.49 -1.30
N MET A 188 -21.10 9.18 -0.08
CA MET A 188 -21.31 7.81 0.40
C MET A 188 -22.35 7.09 -0.46
N SER A 189 -23.52 7.70 -0.66
CA SER A 189 -24.57 7.15 -1.53
C SER A 189 -24.07 6.91 -2.95
N LYS A 190 -23.34 7.87 -3.53
CA LYS A 190 -22.77 7.71 -4.88
C LYS A 190 -21.75 6.56 -4.95
N GLU A 191 -20.91 6.39 -3.94
CA GLU A 191 -19.96 5.27 -3.91
C GLU A 191 -20.67 3.92 -3.84
N LEU A 192 -21.72 3.82 -3.02
CA LEU A 192 -22.54 2.61 -2.89
C LEU A 192 -23.33 2.30 -4.18
N GLU A 193 -23.93 3.30 -4.81
CA GLU A 193 -24.68 3.15 -6.08
C GLU A 193 -23.79 2.62 -7.22
N ASN A 194 -22.52 3.05 -7.26
CA ASN A 194 -21.58 2.64 -8.29
C ASN A 194 -20.96 1.25 -8.03
N LEU A 195 -21.02 0.74 -6.80
CA LEU A 195 -20.35 -0.50 -6.40
C LEU A 195 -20.69 -1.69 -7.32
N ARG A 196 -21.96 -1.81 -7.72
CA ARG A 196 -22.39 -2.88 -8.63
C ARG A 196 -21.64 -2.86 -9.97
N ALA A 197 -21.45 -1.67 -10.54
CA ALA A 197 -20.72 -1.51 -11.79
C ALA A 197 -19.22 -1.81 -11.60
N GLU A 198 -18.67 -1.42 -10.44
CA GLU A 198 -17.27 -1.65 -10.10
C GLU A 198 -16.91 -3.13 -9.90
N LEU A 199 -17.86 -3.95 -9.42
CA LEU A 199 -17.65 -5.39 -9.25
C LEU A 199 -17.70 -6.19 -10.55
N VAL A 200 -18.40 -5.69 -11.57
CA VAL A 200 -18.52 -6.34 -12.88
C VAL A 200 -17.52 -5.80 -13.92
N ASP A 201 -16.72 -4.80 -13.55
CA ASP A 201 -15.72 -4.25 -14.47
C ASP A 201 -14.64 -5.28 -14.81
N GLU A 202 -14.41 -5.46 -16.11
CA GLU A 202 -13.43 -6.38 -16.68
C GLU A 202 -12.25 -5.63 -17.33
N SER A 203 -12.19 -4.30 -17.19
CA SER A 203 -11.11 -3.47 -17.77
C SER A 203 -9.72 -3.82 -17.26
N GLY A 204 -9.63 -4.55 -16.14
CA GLY A 204 -8.38 -4.85 -15.44
C GLY A 204 -7.89 -3.72 -14.53
N ARG A 205 -8.64 -2.62 -14.41
CA ARG A 205 -8.35 -1.55 -13.45
C ARG A 205 -8.25 -2.11 -12.03
N GLY A 206 -7.15 -1.79 -11.33
CA GLY A 206 -6.87 -2.27 -9.98
C GLY A 206 -6.20 -3.66 -9.89
N GLY A 207 -6.04 -4.39 -11.00
CA GLY A 207 -5.52 -5.77 -11.00
C GLY A 207 -4.02 -5.93 -10.72
N GLY A 208 -3.27 -4.83 -10.56
CA GLY A 208 -1.83 -4.87 -10.32
C GLY A 208 -1.01 -5.38 -11.52
N PHE A 209 0.21 -5.86 -11.25
CA PHE A 209 1.07 -6.45 -12.28
C PHE A 209 0.65 -7.88 -12.63
N ILE A 210 0.30 -8.13 -13.88
CA ILE A 210 0.14 -9.47 -14.44
C ILE A 210 1.51 -9.95 -14.94
N PHE A 211 2.23 -10.68 -14.09
CA PHE A 211 3.38 -11.44 -14.53
C PHE A 211 2.86 -12.65 -15.31
N HIS A 212 2.97 -12.61 -16.64
CA HIS A 212 2.81 -13.81 -17.45
C HIS A 212 3.99 -14.70 -17.07
N GLY A 213 3.73 -15.81 -16.38
CA GLY A 213 4.78 -16.78 -16.08
C GLY A 213 5.38 -17.23 -17.40
N ASP A 214 6.70 -17.12 -17.53
CA ASP A 214 7.42 -17.92 -18.51
C ASP A 214 7.02 -19.36 -18.24
N SER A 215 6.25 -19.93 -19.16
CA SER A 215 5.96 -21.35 -19.14
C SER A 215 7.29 -22.02 -19.54
N ASP A 216 7.83 -22.83 -18.63
CA ASP A 216 9.02 -23.66 -18.87
C ASP A 216 8.99 -24.39 -20.23
#